data_AF-A0A9E5S7D2-F1
#
_entry.id   AF-A0A9E5S7D2-F1
#
_cell.length_a   1.000
_cell.length_b   1.000
_cell.length_c   1.000
_cell.angle_alpha   90.00
_cell.angle_beta   90.00
_cell.angle_gamma   90.00
#
_symmetry.space_group_name_H-M   'P 1'
#
loop_
_entity.id
_entity.type
_entity.pdbx_description
1 polymer ?
#
loop_
_entity_poly.entity_id
_entity_poly.type
_entity_poly.pdbx_seq_one_letter_code
_entity_poly.pdbx_strand_id
1 'polypeptide(L)'
;MLGIIDVREWQAVIDLVTAKPVKRDEEFLQPLKKLAERFPYPGDRDNAGSKWTIEAAEAVVNHYHPGWLFLGFTQPFFSSTYGQCTIETRKNTAKIIFDYILGFAKKHSFYSLIVSTGGLVPLKGYIVLPELKGNLQSSAWCHNMAGVYQSEPGDEAVLAQEPHIRSIIKKEDFAEEYKDTKPAYIKDFPDYLLIAEDGWHFKGLCSNNRALYNIEKYNSTLPVYSEIGYPGHIEGICSLMEDALDQGKKVLLAVIEGLDEDDFMLPYQNIDNCRGWYAYQGYTLYHTLVTGKPFYQCTHPPIYDMSARRKLPLRYPMSAPHTGTICEDSLGRRAKVPTAAVGSRSITTHAMVNADLMLECYIRAQANMGVLVAVNEDRYHANLNI
;
A
#
# COMPACT_ATOMS: atom_id res chain seq x y z
N MET A 1 17.78 0.33 10.56
CA MET A 1 17.32 0.38 9.16
C MET A 1 17.78 1.70 8.59
N LEU A 2 18.52 1.66 7.50
CA LEU A 2 18.99 2.84 6.80
C LEU A 2 18.12 3.13 5.58
N GLY A 3 18.04 4.39 5.22
CA GLY A 3 17.47 4.86 3.96
C GLY A 3 18.54 5.60 3.17
N ILE A 4 18.58 5.40 1.85
CA ILE A 4 19.34 6.21 0.90
C ILE A 4 18.30 6.94 0.08
N ILE A 5 18.18 8.25 0.30
CA ILE A 5 17.34 9.12 -0.51
C ILE A 5 18.22 9.66 -1.64
N ASP A 6 17.78 9.48 -2.87
CA ASP A 6 18.39 10.06 -4.06
C ASP A 6 17.37 10.93 -4.79
N VAL A 7 17.71 12.21 -4.95
CA VAL A 7 16.90 13.21 -5.67
C VAL A 7 17.64 13.70 -6.92
N ARG A 8 18.47 12.83 -7.50
CA ARG A 8 19.43 13.05 -8.60
C ARG A 8 20.69 13.79 -8.16
N GLU A 9 20.64 15.11 -8.09
CA GLU A 9 21.83 15.93 -7.80
C GLU A 9 22.27 15.87 -6.34
N TRP A 10 21.46 15.25 -5.49
CA TRP A 10 21.73 15.08 -4.06
C TRP A 10 21.33 13.69 -3.60
N GLN A 11 22.21 13.09 -2.82
CA GLN A 11 21.99 11.79 -2.21
C GLN A 11 22.40 11.83 -0.74
N ALA A 12 21.59 11.24 0.13
CA ALA A 12 21.88 11.17 1.56
C ALA A 12 21.49 9.82 2.17
N VAL A 13 22.33 9.38 3.11
CA VAL A 13 22.03 8.25 3.99
C VAL A 13 21.34 8.80 5.25
N ILE A 14 20.21 8.20 5.60
CA ILE A 14 19.41 8.56 6.77
C ILE A 14 19.18 7.33 7.64
N ASP A 15 19.08 7.54 8.96
CA ASP A 15 18.47 6.56 9.84
C ASP A 15 16.94 6.70 9.73
N LEU A 16 16.25 5.66 9.24
CA LEU A 16 14.81 5.70 9.05
C LEU A 16 14.02 5.73 10.37
N VAL A 17 14.64 5.32 11.48
CA VAL A 17 14.03 5.41 12.82
C VAL A 17 13.91 6.88 13.23
N THR A 18 14.99 7.65 13.09
CA THR A 18 15.02 9.04 13.57
C THR A 18 14.80 10.08 12.47
N ALA A 19 14.81 9.67 11.21
CA ALA A 19 14.87 10.50 10.01
C ALA A 19 16.03 11.51 9.97
N LYS A 20 17.11 11.22 10.71
CA LYS A 20 18.29 12.08 10.73
C LYS A 20 19.31 11.60 9.70
N PRO A 21 19.98 12.52 8.99
CA PRO A 21 21.14 12.17 8.18
C PRO A 21 22.21 11.49 9.04
N VAL A 22 22.82 10.44 8.50
CA VAL A 22 23.94 9.74 9.12
C VAL A 22 25.13 9.74 8.17
N LYS A 23 26.32 10.01 8.70
CA LYS A 23 27.57 9.90 7.94
C LYS A 23 28.05 8.46 8.03
N ARG A 24 27.77 7.66 7.00
CA ARG A 24 28.19 6.26 6.87
C ARG A 24 28.86 6.07 5.51
N ASP A 25 30.04 5.47 5.51
CA ASP A 25 30.84 5.22 4.29
C ASP A 25 31.28 3.75 4.20
N GLU A 26 30.39 2.84 4.61
CA GLU A 26 30.65 1.41 4.56
C GLU A 26 30.56 0.88 3.14
N GLU A 27 31.40 -0.09 2.80
CA GLU A 27 31.50 -0.65 1.44
C GLU A 27 30.17 -1.19 0.91
N PHE A 28 29.36 -1.82 1.77
CA PHE A 28 28.07 -2.39 1.37
C PHE A 28 27.05 -1.32 0.93
N LEU A 29 27.21 -0.06 1.36
CA LEU A 29 26.32 1.03 0.95
C LEU A 29 26.59 1.48 -0.48
N GLN A 30 27.82 1.33 -0.98
CA GLN A 30 28.20 1.81 -2.32
C GLN A 30 27.37 1.21 -3.46
N PRO A 31 27.13 -0.12 -3.54
CA PRO A 31 26.24 -0.66 -4.56
C PRO A 31 24.79 -0.18 -4.39
N LEU A 32 24.32 0.04 -3.16
CA LEU A 32 22.96 0.55 -2.89
C LEU A 32 22.79 2.02 -3.30
N LYS A 33 23.82 2.85 -3.09
CA LYS A 33 23.89 4.23 -3.58
C LYS A 33 23.82 4.30 -5.10
N LYS A 34 24.60 3.45 -5.79
CA LYS A 34 24.58 3.34 -7.26
C LYS A 34 23.23 2.83 -7.78
N LEU A 35 22.60 1.93 -7.03
CA LEU A 35 21.25 1.44 -7.35
C LEU A 35 20.24 2.60 -7.33
N ALA A 36 20.25 3.43 -6.28
CA ALA A 36 19.38 4.60 -6.19
C ALA A 36 19.61 5.60 -7.35
N GLU A 37 20.88 5.94 -7.62
CA GLU A 37 21.27 6.88 -8.68
C GLU A 37 20.85 6.40 -10.09
N ARG A 38 20.99 5.10 -10.37
CA ARG A 38 20.73 4.52 -11.69
C ARG A 38 19.25 4.55 -12.09
N PHE A 39 18.34 4.54 -11.12
CA PHE A 39 16.91 4.36 -11.35
C PHE A 39 16.10 5.55 -10.83
N PRO A 40 16.26 6.77 -11.37
CA PRO A 40 15.41 7.89 -10.97
C PRO A 40 13.94 7.58 -11.30
N TYR A 41 13.04 7.77 -10.33
CA TYR A 41 11.62 7.52 -10.54
C TYR A 41 11.04 8.54 -11.54
N PRO A 42 10.23 8.13 -12.53
CA PRO A 42 9.68 9.04 -13.53
C PRO A 42 8.49 9.86 -13.00
N GLY A 43 7.73 9.35 -12.02
CA GLY A 43 6.55 10.01 -11.44
C GLY A 43 5.30 9.14 -11.49
N ASP A 44 4.36 9.37 -10.56
CA ASP A 44 3.15 8.53 -10.39
C ASP A 44 2.26 8.47 -11.64
N ARG A 45 2.27 9.54 -12.44
CA ARG A 45 1.43 9.69 -13.64
C ARG A 45 2.18 9.40 -14.95
N ASP A 46 3.46 9.07 -14.86
CA ASP A 46 4.26 8.76 -16.03
C ASP A 46 4.08 7.28 -16.41
N ASN A 47 3.80 7.01 -17.69
CA ASN A 47 3.64 5.66 -18.20
C ASN A 47 4.90 4.79 -18.04
N ALA A 48 6.08 5.41 -17.88
CA ALA A 48 7.32 4.71 -17.60
C ALA A 48 7.39 4.12 -16.17
N GLY A 49 6.46 4.45 -15.25
CA GLY A 49 6.49 3.95 -13.87
C GLY A 49 6.44 2.42 -13.74
N SER A 50 5.64 1.76 -14.57
CA SER A 50 5.55 0.29 -14.61
C SER A 50 6.85 -0.35 -15.11
N LYS A 51 7.46 0.24 -16.14
CA LYS A 51 8.75 -0.20 -16.68
C LYS A 51 9.87 0.01 -15.65
N TRP A 52 9.90 1.17 -15.01
CA TRP A 52 10.85 1.49 -13.92
C TRP A 52 10.80 0.43 -12.81
N THR A 53 9.60 0.02 -12.39
CA THR A 53 9.43 -0.98 -11.31
C THR A 53 10.14 -2.29 -11.66
N ILE A 54 10.03 -2.74 -12.91
CA ILE A 54 10.60 -4.01 -13.38
C ILE A 54 12.10 -3.90 -13.64
N GLU A 55 12.58 -2.79 -14.21
CA GLU A 55 14.02 -2.57 -14.42
C GLU A 55 14.77 -2.42 -13.08
N ALA A 56 14.16 -1.76 -12.10
CA ALA A 56 14.72 -1.67 -10.76
C ALA A 56 14.68 -3.04 -10.04
N ALA A 57 13.60 -3.81 -10.20
CA ALA A 57 13.52 -5.18 -9.68
C ALA A 57 14.59 -6.10 -10.26
N GLU A 58 14.89 -5.98 -11.56
CA GLU A 58 15.99 -6.71 -12.21
C GLU A 58 17.33 -6.40 -11.54
N ALA A 59 17.62 -5.13 -11.27
CA ALA A 59 18.85 -4.75 -10.60
C ALA A 59 18.90 -5.23 -9.15
N VAL A 60 17.79 -5.16 -8.42
CA VAL A 60 17.68 -5.68 -7.04
C VAL A 60 17.89 -7.19 -7.00
N VAL A 61 17.27 -7.96 -7.90
CA VAL A 61 17.42 -9.42 -7.92
C VAL A 61 18.85 -9.84 -8.29
N ASN A 62 19.46 -9.19 -9.28
CA ASN A 62 20.83 -9.48 -9.67
C ASN A 62 21.85 -9.11 -8.56
N HIS A 63 21.50 -8.16 -7.69
CA HIS A 63 22.34 -7.74 -6.57
C HIS A 63 22.16 -8.62 -5.34
N TYR A 64 20.91 -8.96 -4.99
CA TYR A 64 20.57 -9.51 -3.67
C TYR A 64 19.98 -10.93 -3.70
N HIS A 65 19.63 -11.47 -4.87
CA HIS A 65 19.14 -12.84 -5.07
C HIS A 65 18.01 -13.27 -4.09
N PRO A 66 16.91 -12.49 -3.97
CA PRO A 66 15.86 -12.78 -3.00
C PRO A 66 15.12 -14.09 -3.32
N GLY A 67 14.80 -14.84 -2.26
CA GLY A 67 13.86 -15.98 -2.30
C GLY A 67 12.40 -15.53 -2.27
N TRP A 68 12.12 -14.36 -1.68
CA TRP A 68 10.81 -13.71 -1.73
C TRP A 68 10.92 -12.28 -2.24
N LEU A 69 10.13 -11.93 -3.25
CA LEU A 69 10.14 -10.60 -3.86
C LEU A 69 8.73 -10.01 -3.91
N PHE A 70 8.59 -8.76 -3.50
CA PHE A 70 7.39 -7.95 -3.67
C PHE A 70 7.55 -6.95 -4.81
N LEU A 71 6.54 -6.81 -5.66
CA LEU A 71 6.44 -5.77 -6.70
C LEU A 71 5.14 -4.96 -6.55
N GLY A 72 5.25 -3.64 -6.47
CA GLY A 72 4.10 -2.72 -6.38
C GLY A 72 3.93 -1.83 -7.61
N PHE A 73 2.80 -1.97 -8.31
CA PHE A 73 2.44 -1.19 -9.50
C PHE A 73 1.27 -0.26 -9.21
N THR A 74 1.51 1.04 -9.17
CA THR A 74 0.48 2.05 -8.83
C THR A 74 0.05 2.91 -10.01
N GLN A 75 0.77 2.82 -11.13
CA GLN A 75 0.54 3.66 -12.30
C GLN A 75 -0.90 3.56 -12.84
N PRO A 76 -1.57 2.37 -12.92
CA PRO A 76 -2.94 2.32 -13.40
C PRO A 76 -3.90 3.10 -12.50
N PHE A 77 -3.74 2.98 -11.18
CA PHE A 77 -4.48 3.77 -10.20
C PHE A 77 -4.27 5.28 -10.41
N PHE A 78 -3.02 5.75 -10.37
CA PHE A 78 -2.75 7.19 -10.45
C PHE A 78 -3.13 7.83 -11.79
N SER A 79 -2.93 7.12 -12.90
CA SER A 79 -3.34 7.59 -14.23
C SER A 79 -4.85 7.69 -14.36
N SER A 80 -5.59 6.75 -13.76
CA SER A 80 -7.06 6.74 -13.79
C SER A 80 -7.68 7.72 -12.81
N THR A 81 -7.15 7.86 -11.59
CA THR A 81 -7.69 8.75 -10.57
C THR A 81 -7.45 10.21 -10.90
N TYR A 82 -6.27 10.55 -11.44
CA TYR A 82 -5.85 11.95 -11.66
C TYR A 82 -5.76 12.35 -13.14
N GLY A 83 -6.20 11.48 -14.05
CA GLY A 83 -6.22 11.74 -15.48
C GLY A 83 -7.43 11.12 -16.17
N GLN A 84 -7.71 11.61 -17.37
CA GLN A 84 -8.68 10.95 -18.25
C GLN A 84 -8.03 9.68 -18.80
N CYS A 85 -8.45 8.52 -18.28
CA CYS A 85 -7.98 7.23 -18.75
C CYS A 85 -9.13 6.50 -19.46
N THR A 86 -8.92 6.14 -20.72
CA THR A 86 -9.90 5.31 -21.45
C THR A 86 -9.77 3.85 -21.03
N ILE A 87 -10.85 3.08 -21.19
CA ILE A 87 -10.83 1.63 -20.95
C ILE A 87 -9.74 0.95 -21.77
N GLU A 88 -9.55 1.36 -23.03
CA GLU A 88 -8.51 0.81 -23.91
C GLU A 88 -7.10 1.10 -23.39
N THR A 89 -6.81 2.33 -22.97
CA THR A 89 -5.52 2.68 -22.36
C THR A 89 -5.27 1.86 -21.10
N ARG A 90 -6.27 1.70 -20.24
CA ARG A 90 -6.16 0.90 -19.01
C ARG A 90 -5.87 -0.56 -19.31
N LYS A 91 -6.57 -1.18 -20.27
CA LYS A 91 -6.33 -2.56 -20.71
C LYS A 91 -4.93 -2.74 -21.32
N ASN A 92 -4.47 -1.80 -22.14
CA ASN A 92 -3.13 -1.85 -22.71
C ASN A 92 -2.05 -1.76 -21.63
N THR A 93 -2.23 -0.86 -20.65
CA THR A 93 -1.35 -0.76 -19.48
C THR A 93 -1.35 -2.06 -18.66
N ALA A 94 -2.52 -2.63 -18.38
CA ALA A 94 -2.66 -3.89 -17.65
C ALA A 94 -1.90 -5.01 -18.36
N LYS A 95 -2.08 -5.15 -19.68
CA LYS A 95 -1.36 -6.13 -20.49
C LYS A 95 0.16 -5.99 -20.36
N ILE A 96 0.69 -4.78 -20.49
CA ILE A 96 2.12 -4.51 -20.38
C ILE A 96 2.65 -4.92 -19.00
N ILE A 97 1.91 -4.60 -17.93
CA ILE A 97 2.28 -4.97 -16.56
C ILE A 97 2.31 -6.50 -16.39
N PHE A 98 1.28 -7.20 -16.84
CA PHE A 98 1.23 -8.67 -16.76
C PHE A 98 2.37 -9.31 -17.56
N ASP A 99 2.65 -8.83 -18.78
CA ASP A 99 3.75 -9.31 -19.61
C ASP A 99 5.11 -9.10 -18.90
N TYR A 100 5.31 -7.95 -18.25
CA TYR A 100 6.52 -7.70 -17.47
C TYR A 100 6.64 -8.64 -16.28
N ILE A 101 5.58 -8.82 -15.48
CA ILE A 101 5.60 -9.68 -14.29
C ILE A 101 5.91 -11.12 -14.69
N LEU A 102 5.19 -11.68 -15.67
CA LEU A 102 5.38 -13.07 -16.09
C LEU A 102 6.74 -13.30 -16.75
N GLY A 103 7.18 -12.36 -17.60
CA GLY A 103 8.50 -12.41 -18.21
C GLY A 103 9.61 -12.38 -17.17
N PHE A 104 9.49 -11.50 -16.17
CA PHE A 104 10.41 -11.38 -15.05
C PHE A 104 10.43 -12.64 -14.18
N ALA A 105 9.25 -13.14 -13.77
CA ALA A 105 9.11 -14.30 -12.93
C ALA A 105 9.73 -15.54 -13.58
N LYS A 106 9.44 -15.76 -14.86
CA LYS A 106 10.02 -16.85 -15.65
C LYS A 106 11.55 -16.76 -15.72
N LYS A 107 12.08 -15.57 -15.98
CA LYS A 107 13.53 -15.33 -16.09
C LYS A 107 14.27 -15.65 -14.79
N HIS A 108 13.67 -15.32 -13.65
CA HIS A 108 14.30 -15.45 -12.33
C HIS A 108 13.77 -16.63 -11.50
N SER A 109 13.00 -17.51 -12.14
CA SER A 109 12.41 -18.73 -11.55
C SER A 109 11.57 -18.47 -10.30
N PHE A 110 10.80 -17.37 -10.30
CA PHE A 110 9.79 -17.12 -9.28
C PHE A 110 8.47 -17.78 -9.64
N TYR A 111 7.79 -18.34 -8.64
CA TYR A 111 6.37 -18.64 -8.71
C TYR A 111 5.58 -17.37 -8.39
N SER A 112 4.72 -16.99 -9.31
CA SER A 112 4.02 -15.71 -9.28
C SER A 112 2.70 -15.82 -8.53
N LEU A 113 2.44 -14.83 -7.68
CA LEU A 113 1.14 -14.52 -7.11
C LEU A 113 0.86 -13.06 -7.44
N ILE A 114 -0.12 -12.82 -8.30
CA ILE A 114 -0.48 -11.50 -8.81
C ILE A 114 -1.87 -11.15 -8.28
N VAL A 115 -1.94 -10.07 -7.50
CA VAL A 115 -3.19 -9.54 -6.93
C VAL A 115 -3.45 -8.18 -7.54
N SER A 116 -4.67 -7.92 -8.00
CA SER A 116 -5.08 -6.55 -8.23
C SER A 116 -5.93 -6.02 -7.08
N THR A 117 -5.78 -4.74 -6.74
CA THR A 117 -6.48 -4.12 -5.60
C THR A 117 -7.92 -3.72 -5.88
N GLY A 118 -8.43 -4.07 -7.07
CA GLY A 118 -9.80 -3.78 -7.47
C GLY A 118 -9.94 -2.51 -8.28
N GLY A 119 -11.14 -2.35 -8.83
CA GLY A 119 -11.43 -1.42 -9.89
C GLY A 119 -11.69 -0.01 -9.40
N LEU A 120 -11.71 0.91 -10.36
CA LEU A 120 -12.07 2.31 -10.17
C LEU A 120 -13.36 2.63 -10.92
N VAL A 121 -14.18 3.49 -10.32
CA VAL A 121 -15.43 3.98 -10.91
C VAL A 121 -15.36 5.49 -11.14
N PRO A 122 -16.07 6.03 -12.14
CA PRO A 122 -16.14 7.48 -12.35
C PRO A 122 -16.65 8.20 -11.11
N LEU A 123 -16.04 9.34 -10.80
CA LEU A 123 -16.54 10.24 -9.76
C LEU A 123 -17.92 10.78 -10.19
N LYS A 124 -18.94 10.52 -9.38
CA LYS A 124 -20.32 11.01 -9.53
C LYS A 124 -20.53 12.36 -8.83
N GLY A 125 -19.90 12.55 -7.68
CA GLY A 125 -20.10 13.73 -6.86
C GLY A 125 -19.33 13.70 -5.55
N TYR A 126 -19.56 14.73 -4.73
CA TYR A 126 -18.93 14.89 -3.43
C TYR A 126 -19.98 14.89 -2.32
N ILE A 127 -19.66 14.22 -1.22
CA ILE A 127 -20.42 14.29 0.04
C ILE A 127 -19.77 15.38 0.88
N VAL A 128 -20.53 16.44 1.18
CA VAL A 128 -20.11 17.57 2.02
C VAL A 128 -21.17 17.71 3.11
N LEU A 129 -20.74 17.70 4.37
CA LEU A 129 -21.65 17.71 5.53
C LEU A 129 -21.33 18.91 6.43
N PRO A 130 -21.63 20.15 6.01
CA PRO A 130 -21.31 21.35 6.79
C PRO A 130 -22.13 21.47 8.09
N GLU A 131 -23.22 20.73 8.22
CA GLU A 131 -24.06 20.69 9.43
C GLU A 131 -23.49 19.80 10.53
N LEU A 132 -22.48 18.98 10.25
CA LEU A 132 -21.78 18.20 11.28
C LEU A 132 -21.08 19.14 12.25
N LYS A 133 -21.28 18.89 13.54
CA LYS A 133 -20.55 19.57 14.61
C LYS A 133 -19.20 18.92 14.85
N GLY A 134 -19.14 17.59 14.74
CA GLY A 134 -17.91 16.83 14.75
C GLY A 134 -17.02 17.11 13.53
N ASN A 135 -15.76 16.68 13.63
CA ASN A 135 -14.76 16.86 12.59
C ASN A 135 -14.83 15.73 11.56
N LEU A 136 -15.40 16.01 10.39
CA LEU A 136 -15.31 15.11 9.24
C LEU A 136 -13.88 15.14 8.68
N GLN A 137 -13.19 14.00 8.73
CA GLN A 137 -11.89 13.80 8.08
C GLN A 137 -12.01 12.75 6.99
N SER A 138 -11.27 12.97 5.90
CA SER A 138 -11.13 12.03 4.79
C SER A 138 -9.67 11.88 4.43
N SER A 139 -9.33 10.81 3.71
CA SER A 139 -7.96 10.49 3.33
C SER A 139 -7.75 10.64 1.82
N ALA A 140 -6.62 11.22 1.42
CA ALA A 140 -6.17 11.18 0.03
C ALA A 140 -5.80 9.77 -0.46
N TRP A 141 -5.86 8.78 0.43
CA TRP A 141 -5.49 7.38 0.16
C TRP A 141 -6.69 6.42 0.28
N CYS A 142 -7.88 6.95 0.50
CA CYS A 142 -9.13 6.19 0.62
C CYS A 142 -10.31 7.12 0.32
N HIS A 143 -10.68 7.26 -0.94
CA HIS A 143 -11.62 8.31 -1.37
C HIS A 143 -13.07 8.01 -0.98
N ASN A 144 -13.45 6.74 -0.81
CA ASN A 144 -14.80 6.31 -0.50
C ASN A 144 -15.09 6.16 1.02
N MET A 145 -14.15 6.50 1.89
CA MET A 145 -14.36 6.45 3.35
C MET A 145 -13.99 7.77 4.03
N ALA A 146 -14.67 8.04 5.13
CA ALA A 146 -14.38 9.16 6.02
C ALA A 146 -14.58 8.76 7.48
N GLY A 147 -14.12 9.61 8.39
CA GLY A 147 -14.28 9.44 9.82
C GLY A 147 -14.79 10.73 10.44
N VAL A 148 -15.82 10.64 11.27
CA VAL A 148 -16.26 11.75 12.14
C VAL A 148 -15.57 11.58 13.49
N TYR A 149 -14.80 12.58 13.88
CA TYR A 149 -14.10 12.64 15.16
C TYR A 149 -14.71 13.70 16.06
N GLN A 150 -14.71 13.47 17.36
CA GLN A 150 -15.27 14.41 18.33
C GLN A 150 -16.74 14.71 18.02
N SER A 151 -17.49 13.64 17.71
CA SER A 151 -18.91 13.77 17.36
C SER A 151 -19.72 14.34 18.53
N GLU A 152 -20.78 15.08 18.21
CA GLU A 152 -21.68 15.70 19.17
C GLU A 152 -23.13 15.20 19.02
N PRO A 153 -23.99 15.40 20.04
CA PRO A 153 -25.41 15.13 19.92
C PRO A 153 -26.03 15.83 18.71
N GLY A 154 -26.66 15.02 17.85
CA GLY A 154 -27.29 15.44 16.60
C GLY A 154 -26.54 15.00 15.34
N ASP A 155 -25.24 14.71 15.41
CA ASP A 155 -24.44 14.32 14.24
C ASP A 155 -24.96 13.02 13.59
N GLU A 156 -25.38 12.04 14.39
CA GLU A 156 -25.96 10.79 13.87
C GLU A 156 -27.21 11.05 13.01
N ALA A 157 -28.05 12.02 13.37
CA ALA A 157 -29.23 12.38 12.60
C ALA A 157 -28.89 13.09 11.29
N VAL A 158 -27.81 13.87 11.26
CA VAL A 158 -27.26 14.47 10.03
C VAL A 158 -26.73 13.38 9.10
N LEU A 159 -25.92 12.46 9.64
CA LEU A 159 -25.37 11.34 8.88
C LEU A 159 -26.46 10.44 8.28
N ALA A 160 -27.52 10.16 9.03
CA ALA A 160 -28.63 9.33 8.57
C ALA A 160 -29.47 9.96 7.44
N GLN A 161 -29.35 11.27 7.21
CA GLN A 161 -30.06 11.98 6.15
C GLN A 161 -29.29 12.04 4.83
N GLU A 162 -27.99 11.72 4.82
CA GLU A 162 -27.16 11.77 3.61
C GLU A 162 -27.38 10.50 2.76
N PRO A 163 -28.03 10.62 1.58
CA PRO A 163 -28.40 9.46 0.78
C PRO A 163 -27.22 8.67 0.22
N HIS A 164 -26.03 9.27 0.11
CA HIS A 164 -24.87 8.64 -0.50
C HIS A 164 -23.92 7.97 0.51
N ILE A 165 -24.30 7.91 1.79
CA ILE A 165 -23.63 7.08 2.79
C ILE A 165 -24.25 5.67 2.74
N ARG A 166 -23.44 4.69 2.34
CA ARG A 166 -23.81 3.27 2.31
C ARG A 166 -23.82 2.67 3.70
N SER A 167 -22.87 3.05 4.55
CA SER A 167 -22.71 2.46 5.87
C SER A 167 -22.10 3.44 6.86
N ILE A 168 -22.61 3.39 8.09
CA ILE A 168 -22.15 4.13 9.25
C ILE A 168 -21.76 3.09 10.30
N ILE A 169 -20.49 3.06 10.67
CA ILE A 169 -19.94 2.14 11.67
C ILE A 169 -19.61 2.94 12.91
N LYS A 170 -20.28 2.64 14.04
CA LYS A 170 -19.99 3.31 15.32
C LYS A 170 -18.75 2.69 15.96
N LYS A 171 -17.97 3.52 16.65
CA LYS A 171 -16.78 3.07 17.39
C LYS A 171 -17.13 2.00 18.43
N GLU A 172 -18.25 2.17 19.12
CA GLU A 172 -18.71 1.26 20.17
C GLU A 172 -19.05 -0.11 19.59
N ASP A 173 -19.82 -0.13 18.51
CA ASP A 173 -20.20 -1.36 17.80
C ASP A 173 -18.95 -2.08 17.26
N PHE A 174 -18.00 -1.34 16.69
CA PHE A 174 -16.72 -1.87 16.23
C PHE A 174 -15.91 -2.49 17.38
N ALA A 175 -15.82 -1.80 18.52
CA ALA A 175 -15.08 -2.30 19.68
C ALA A 175 -15.74 -3.54 20.30
N GLU A 176 -17.07 -3.64 20.26
CA GLU A 176 -17.81 -4.80 20.71
C GLU A 176 -17.64 -6.02 19.79
N GLU A 177 -17.65 -5.80 18.47
CA GLU A 177 -17.46 -6.84 17.47
C GLU A 177 -16.03 -7.39 17.47
N TYR A 178 -15.02 -6.50 17.56
CA TYR A 178 -13.60 -6.86 17.42
C TYR A 178 -12.84 -6.69 18.75
N LYS A 179 -13.20 -7.51 19.74
CA LYS A 179 -12.68 -7.42 21.14
C LYS A 179 -11.16 -7.58 21.27
N ASP A 180 -10.51 -8.26 20.33
CA ASP A 180 -9.06 -8.48 20.34
C ASP A 180 -8.27 -7.33 19.70
N THR A 181 -8.95 -6.23 19.32
CA THR A 181 -8.33 -5.04 18.74
C THR A 181 -7.47 -4.32 19.77
N LYS A 182 -6.28 -3.86 19.34
CA LYS A 182 -5.35 -3.12 20.21
C LYS A 182 -6.00 -1.81 20.69
N PRO A 183 -5.85 -1.42 21.99
CA PRO A 183 -6.42 -0.16 22.49
C PRO A 183 -5.98 1.09 21.72
N ALA A 184 -4.75 1.11 21.22
CA ALA A 184 -4.25 2.22 20.39
C ALA A 184 -5.02 2.36 19.07
N TYR A 185 -5.43 1.23 18.46
CA TYR A 185 -6.22 1.22 17.24
C TYR A 185 -7.62 1.77 17.48
N ILE A 186 -8.30 1.34 18.56
CA ILE A 186 -9.63 1.85 18.95
C ILE A 186 -9.57 3.36 19.25
N LYS A 187 -8.49 3.81 19.89
CA LYS A 187 -8.27 5.24 20.15
C LYS A 187 -8.19 6.06 18.86
N ASP A 188 -7.55 5.53 17.82
CA ASP A 188 -7.39 6.18 16.52
C ASP A 188 -8.60 6.02 15.61
N PHE A 189 -9.52 5.09 15.92
CA PHE A 189 -10.76 4.88 15.17
C PHE A 189 -11.67 6.11 15.30
N PRO A 190 -12.41 6.53 14.26
CA PRO A 190 -13.38 7.62 14.36
C PRO A 190 -14.57 7.25 15.23
N ASP A 191 -15.31 8.23 15.75
CA ASP A 191 -16.56 7.96 16.48
C ASP A 191 -17.60 7.34 15.52
N TYR A 192 -17.62 7.82 14.28
CA TYR A 192 -18.33 7.21 13.16
C TYR A 192 -17.40 7.02 11.97
N LEU A 193 -17.19 5.78 11.52
CA LEU A 193 -16.58 5.50 10.22
C LEU A 193 -17.67 5.45 9.15
N LEU A 194 -17.48 6.22 8.09
CA LEU A 194 -18.44 6.38 7.00
C LEU A 194 -17.91 5.70 5.75
N ILE A 195 -18.80 5.03 5.02
CA ILE A 195 -18.52 4.41 3.72
C ILE A 195 -19.52 4.95 2.71
N ALA A 196 -19.02 5.48 1.61
CA ALA A 196 -19.84 6.05 0.55
C ALA A 196 -20.37 4.98 -0.42
N GLU A 197 -21.44 5.30 -1.13
CA GLU A 197 -21.81 4.60 -2.35
C GLU A 197 -20.72 4.76 -3.44
N ASP A 198 -20.67 3.82 -4.38
CA ASP A 198 -19.67 3.84 -5.45
C ASP A 198 -19.76 5.13 -6.29
N GLY A 199 -18.63 5.79 -6.47
CA GLY A 199 -18.50 7.05 -7.21
C GLY A 199 -18.69 8.31 -6.36
N TRP A 200 -18.96 8.19 -5.06
CA TRP A 200 -19.07 9.34 -4.15
C TRP A 200 -17.84 9.51 -3.26
N HIS A 201 -17.35 10.75 -3.14
CA HIS A 201 -16.16 11.09 -2.36
C HIS A 201 -16.48 12.07 -1.23
N PHE A 202 -16.06 11.77 0.00
CA PHE A 202 -16.20 12.70 1.12
C PHE A 202 -15.23 13.88 1.00
N LYS A 203 -15.74 15.10 1.21
CA LYS A 203 -14.93 16.30 1.41
C LYS A 203 -15.02 16.78 2.84
N GLY A 204 -13.88 16.73 3.54
CA GLY A 204 -13.69 17.18 4.90
C GLY A 204 -12.25 17.66 5.12
N LEU A 205 -11.82 17.67 6.38
CA LEU A 205 -10.42 17.93 6.70
C LEU A 205 -9.52 16.86 6.06
N CYS A 206 -8.33 17.27 5.64
CA CYS A 206 -7.31 16.42 5.01
C CYS A 206 -7.72 15.78 3.66
N SER A 207 -8.85 16.19 3.05
CA SER A 207 -9.21 15.79 1.69
C SER A 207 -8.14 16.17 0.67
N ASN A 208 -8.10 15.40 -0.42
CA ASN A 208 -7.32 15.78 -1.60
C ASN A 208 -8.02 16.93 -2.34
N ASN A 209 -7.25 17.98 -2.67
CA ASN A 209 -7.76 19.14 -3.42
C ASN A 209 -7.54 19.02 -4.94
N ARG A 210 -6.96 17.93 -5.42
CA ARG A 210 -6.77 17.68 -6.86
C ARG A 210 -8.06 17.25 -7.53
N ALA A 211 -8.17 17.51 -8.83
CA ALA A 211 -9.26 16.98 -9.63
C ALA A 211 -9.18 15.45 -9.69
N LEU A 212 -10.27 14.79 -9.30
CA LEU A 212 -10.45 13.35 -9.36
C LEU A 212 -11.36 12.99 -10.53
N TYR A 213 -10.96 11.99 -11.31
CA TYR A 213 -11.75 11.45 -12.44
C TYR A 213 -12.41 10.13 -12.07
N ASN A 214 -11.64 9.23 -11.45
CA ASN A 214 -12.09 7.94 -10.97
C ASN A 214 -11.64 7.72 -9.52
N ILE A 215 -12.44 7.00 -8.74
CA ILE A 215 -12.14 6.64 -7.35
C ILE A 215 -12.37 5.15 -7.12
N GLU A 216 -11.86 4.63 -6.00
CA GLU A 216 -12.01 3.23 -5.62
C GLU A 216 -13.48 2.83 -5.53
N LYS A 217 -13.84 1.74 -6.21
CA LYS A 217 -15.15 1.09 -6.03
C LYS A 217 -15.12 0.18 -4.79
N TYR A 218 -16.28 -0.18 -4.28
CA TYR A 218 -16.35 -1.25 -3.30
C TYR A 218 -16.08 -2.60 -3.97
N ASN A 219 -14.94 -3.21 -3.63
CA ASN A 219 -14.49 -4.46 -4.23
C ASN A 219 -14.69 -5.62 -3.25
N SER A 220 -15.81 -6.33 -3.36
CA SER A 220 -16.11 -7.49 -2.51
C SER A 220 -15.22 -8.71 -2.77
N THR A 221 -14.67 -8.78 -3.97
CA THR A 221 -13.70 -9.80 -4.37
C THR A 221 -12.56 -9.13 -5.14
N LEU A 222 -11.39 -9.75 -5.13
CA LEU A 222 -10.24 -9.32 -5.93
C LEU A 222 -9.82 -10.42 -6.91
N PRO A 223 -9.49 -10.07 -8.17
CA PRO A 223 -8.92 -11.04 -9.10
C PRO A 223 -7.48 -11.35 -8.70
N VAL A 224 -7.20 -12.64 -8.57
CA VAL A 224 -5.89 -13.18 -8.21
C VAL A 224 -5.46 -14.19 -9.26
N TYR A 225 -4.23 -14.10 -9.75
CA TYR A 225 -3.53 -15.17 -10.47
C TYR A 225 -2.47 -15.74 -9.55
N SER A 226 -2.34 -17.07 -9.49
CA SER A 226 -1.37 -17.71 -8.61
C SER A 226 -0.89 -19.05 -9.15
N GLU A 227 0.43 -19.24 -9.14
CA GLU A 227 1.10 -20.51 -9.43
C GLU A 227 1.30 -21.37 -8.18
N ILE A 228 0.96 -20.84 -6.99
CA ILE A 228 1.15 -21.51 -5.70
C ILE A 228 -0.16 -21.89 -5.01
N GLY A 229 -1.31 -21.63 -5.65
CA GLY A 229 -2.65 -22.00 -5.17
C GLY A 229 -3.57 -20.78 -4.93
N TYR A 230 -4.79 -21.01 -4.47
CA TYR A 230 -5.78 -19.96 -4.25
C TYR A 230 -6.39 -20.10 -2.85
N PRO A 231 -6.28 -19.07 -1.98
CA PRO A 231 -7.00 -19.07 -0.72
C PRO A 231 -8.45 -18.67 -0.94
N GLY A 232 -9.37 -19.00 -0.02
CA GLY A 232 -10.76 -18.53 -0.11
C GLY A 232 -10.95 -17.03 0.20
N HIS A 233 -9.99 -16.43 0.91
CA HIS A 233 -10.03 -15.03 1.36
C HIS A 233 -8.62 -14.41 1.28
N ILE A 234 -8.52 -13.09 1.05
CA ILE A 234 -7.25 -12.37 0.88
C ILE A 234 -6.30 -12.51 2.09
N GLU A 235 -6.84 -12.70 3.30
CA GLU A 235 -6.06 -13.00 4.51
C GLU A 235 -5.23 -14.30 4.40
N GLY A 236 -5.66 -15.25 3.57
CA GLY A 236 -4.94 -16.51 3.34
C GLY A 236 -3.75 -16.38 2.39
N ILE A 237 -3.56 -15.25 1.71
CA ILE A 237 -2.47 -15.06 0.74
C ILE A 237 -1.10 -15.17 1.40
N CYS A 238 -0.94 -14.63 2.61
CA CYS A 238 0.35 -14.67 3.30
C CYS A 238 0.79 -16.10 3.61
N SER A 239 -0.09 -16.92 4.20
CA SER A 239 0.20 -18.31 4.51
C SER A 239 0.48 -19.15 3.27
N LEU A 240 -0.21 -18.88 2.16
CA LEU A 240 0.06 -19.54 0.88
C LEU A 240 1.50 -19.29 0.39
N MET A 241 1.99 -18.06 0.53
CA MET A 241 3.37 -17.73 0.20
C MET A 241 4.37 -18.40 1.15
N GLU A 242 4.07 -18.46 2.45
CA GLU A 242 4.90 -19.17 3.42
C GLU A 242 5.05 -20.65 3.09
N ASP A 243 3.95 -21.34 2.84
CA ASP A 243 3.95 -22.76 2.50
C ASP A 243 4.79 -23.03 1.25
N ALA A 244 4.74 -22.13 0.26
CA ALA A 244 5.56 -22.23 -0.95
C ALA A 244 7.06 -22.00 -0.66
N LEU A 245 7.39 -21.03 0.18
CA LEU A 245 8.78 -20.78 0.61
C LEU A 245 9.35 -21.95 1.41
N ASP A 246 8.56 -22.56 2.30
CA ASP A 246 8.95 -23.73 3.09
C ASP A 246 9.16 -24.98 2.21
N GLN A 247 8.50 -25.04 1.04
CA GLN A 247 8.76 -26.03 -0.01
C GLN A 247 10.00 -25.72 -0.88
N GLY A 248 10.74 -24.66 -0.57
CA GLY A 248 11.94 -24.24 -1.31
C GLY A 248 11.65 -23.48 -2.61
N LYS A 249 10.43 -23.03 -2.85
CA LYS A 249 10.09 -22.23 -4.04
C LYS A 249 10.52 -20.78 -3.83
N LYS A 250 10.95 -20.11 -4.90
CA LYS A 250 11.07 -18.65 -4.90
C LYS A 250 9.69 -18.05 -5.17
N VAL A 251 9.24 -17.08 -4.39
CA VAL A 251 7.90 -16.51 -4.48
C VAL A 251 7.94 -15.04 -4.87
N LEU A 252 7.14 -14.66 -5.87
CA LEU A 252 6.93 -13.28 -6.30
C LEU A 252 5.49 -12.85 -5.99
N LEU A 253 5.32 -11.88 -5.09
CA LEU A 253 4.05 -11.19 -4.89
C LEU A 253 4.03 -9.91 -5.72
N ALA A 254 3.18 -9.83 -6.74
CA ALA A 254 2.93 -8.60 -7.48
C ALA A 254 1.56 -8.02 -7.12
N VAL A 255 1.52 -6.75 -6.70
CA VAL A 255 0.29 -6.03 -6.40
C VAL A 255 0.10 -4.91 -7.41
N ILE A 256 -1.04 -4.91 -8.09
CA ILE A 256 -1.38 -3.93 -9.12
C ILE A 256 -2.59 -3.12 -8.66
N GLU A 257 -2.41 -1.82 -8.44
CA GLU A 257 -3.49 -0.95 -8.00
C GLU A 257 -4.39 -0.51 -9.16
N GLY A 258 -5.70 -0.51 -8.91
CA GLY A 258 -6.69 0.13 -9.78
C GLY A 258 -7.13 -0.68 -11.00
N LEU A 259 -6.90 -2.01 -11.01
CA LEU A 259 -7.46 -2.92 -12.03
C LEU A 259 -8.48 -3.85 -11.36
N ASP A 260 -9.54 -4.19 -12.09
CA ASP A 260 -10.50 -5.22 -11.68
C ASP A 260 -10.54 -6.40 -12.65
N GLU A 261 -11.55 -7.24 -12.48
CA GLU A 261 -11.81 -8.41 -13.30
C GLU A 261 -11.97 -8.11 -14.80
N ASP A 262 -12.42 -6.91 -15.18
CA ASP A 262 -12.58 -6.52 -16.58
C ASP A 262 -11.24 -6.19 -17.27
N ASP A 263 -10.23 -5.89 -16.46
CA ASP A 263 -8.87 -5.57 -16.90
C ASP A 263 -7.91 -6.78 -16.76
N PHE A 264 -8.32 -7.83 -16.03
CA PHE A 264 -7.46 -8.96 -15.68
C PHE A 264 -7.41 -10.01 -16.80
N MET A 265 -6.29 -10.07 -17.52
CA MET A 265 -6.16 -10.90 -18.74
C MET A 265 -5.59 -12.30 -18.51
N LEU A 266 -5.14 -12.60 -17.28
CA LEU A 266 -4.58 -13.90 -16.90
C LEU A 266 -5.69 -14.84 -16.39
N PRO A 267 -5.49 -16.17 -16.36
CA PRO A 267 -6.46 -17.07 -15.73
C PRO A 267 -6.51 -16.84 -14.21
N TYR A 268 -7.55 -16.15 -13.73
CA TYR A 268 -7.68 -15.74 -12.33
C TYR A 268 -8.78 -16.46 -11.57
N GLN A 269 -8.74 -16.35 -10.24
CA GLN A 269 -9.87 -16.59 -9.36
C GLN A 269 -10.22 -15.32 -8.60
N ASN A 270 -11.52 -15.06 -8.44
CA ASN A 270 -12.00 -14.01 -7.56
C ASN A 270 -11.94 -14.50 -6.12
N ILE A 271 -11.09 -13.87 -5.31
CA ILE A 271 -10.89 -14.20 -3.89
C ILE A 271 -11.69 -13.22 -3.04
N ASP A 272 -12.32 -13.71 -1.96
CA ASP A 272 -13.08 -12.88 -1.03
C ASP A 272 -12.18 -11.81 -0.41
N ASN A 273 -12.64 -10.56 -0.48
CA ASN A 273 -11.96 -9.36 -0.02
C ASN A 273 -12.74 -8.64 1.08
N CYS A 274 -13.76 -9.27 1.65
CA CYS A 274 -14.60 -8.67 2.66
C CYS A 274 -14.46 -9.35 4.02
N ARG A 275 -14.30 -8.50 5.05
CA ARG A 275 -14.56 -8.89 6.43
C ARG A 275 -15.67 -8.02 7.00
N GLY A 276 -16.87 -8.62 7.07
CA GLY A 276 -18.08 -7.90 7.47
C GLY A 276 -18.37 -6.76 6.51
N TRP A 277 -18.43 -5.54 7.04
CA TRP A 277 -18.67 -4.33 6.26
C TRP A 277 -17.44 -3.84 5.47
N TYR A 278 -16.23 -4.33 5.82
CA TYR A 278 -14.99 -3.78 5.27
C TYR A 278 -14.49 -4.57 4.06
N ALA A 279 -14.37 -3.89 2.92
CA ALA A 279 -13.59 -4.37 1.79
C ALA A 279 -12.14 -3.88 1.92
N TYR A 280 -11.17 -4.79 1.93
CA TYR A 280 -9.76 -4.41 2.10
C TYR A 280 -9.28 -3.56 0.93
N GLN A 281 -8.64 -2.42 1.25
CA GLN A 281 -8.09 -1.48 0.27
C GLN A 281 -6.97 -0.63 0.89
N GLY A 282 -6.19 0.05 0.06
CA GLY A 282 -5.13 0.94 0.52
C GLY A 282 -4.12 0.22 1.44
N TYR A 283 -3.64 0.89 2.48
CA TYR A 283 -2.58 0.36 3.35
C TYR A 283 -2.95 -0.93 4.10
N THR A 284 -4.22 -1.11 4.48
CA THR A 284 -4.66 -2.31 5.19
C THR A 284 -4.62 -3.54 4.29
N LEU A 285 -4.92 -3.39 2.98
CA LEU A 285 -4.78 -4.47 2.01
C LEU A 285 -3.32 -4.91 1.91
N TYR A 286 -2.39 -3.97 1.69
CA TYR A 286 -0.96 -4.29 1.65
C TYR A 286 -0.48 -5.00 2.92
N HIS A 287 -0.86 -4.48 4.09
CA HIS A 287 -0.53 -5.08 5.37
C HIS A 287 -1.07 -6.51 5.47
N THR A 288 -2.32 -6.73 5.07
CA THR A 288 -2.96 -8.05 5.13
C THR A 288 -2.30 -9.03 4.18
N LEU A 289 -1.97 -8.63 2.95
CA LEU A 289 -1.31 -9.50 1.97
C LEU A 289 0.05 -10.01 2.48
N VAL A 290 0.79 -9.18 3.24
CA VAL A 290 2.12 -9.54 3.73
C VAL A 290 2.14 -10.09 5.16
N THR A 291 1.04 -10.02 5.93
CA THR A 291 0.97 -10.53 7.31
C THR A 291 -0.07 -11.63 7.53
N GLY A 292 -1.07 -11.72 6.65
CA GLY A 292 -2.28 -12.53 6.84
C GLY A 292 -3.23 -11.99 7.92
N LYS A 293 -2.91 -10.85 8.54
CA LYS A 293 -3.70 -10.30 9.65
C LYS A 293 -4.93 -9.54 9.15
N PRO A 294 -6.06 -9.66 9.85
CA PRO A 294 -7.24 -8.90 9.49
C PRO A 294 -7.06 -7.40 9.77
N PHE A 295 -7.87 -6.54 9.14
CA PHE A 295 -7.68 -5.09 9.13
C PHE A 295 -7.65 -4.46 10.53
N TYR A 296 -8.38 -5.01 11.50
CA TYR A 296 -8.44 -4.55 12.89
C TYR A 296 -7.21 -4.94 13.73
N GLN A 297 -6.30 -5.75 13.17
CA GLN A 297 -5.00 -6.07 13.76
C GLN A 297 -3.82 -5.36 13.07
N CYS A 298 -4.09 -4.57 12.03
CA CYS A 298 -3.10 -3.75 11.34
C CYS A 298 -2.60 -2.59 12.21
N THR A 299 -1.59 -1.85 11.71
CA THR A 299 -0.96 -0.75 12.45
C THR A 299 -1.87 0.46 12.68
N HIS A 300 -2.93 0.64 11.88
CA HIS A 300 -3.87 1.75 11.96
C HIS A 300 -5.22 1.41 11.31
N PRO A 301 -6.31 2.10 11.69
CA PRO A 301 -7.61 1.94 11.05
C PRO A 301 -7.67 2.48 9.61
N PRO A 302 -8.68 2.07 8.81
CA PRO A 302 -8.83 2.52 7.42
C PRO A 302 -8.88 4.04 7.30
N ILE A 303 -9.51 4.69 8.28
CA ILE A 303 -9.48 6.13 8.50
C ILE A 303 -9.03 6.36 9.95
N TYR A 304 -8.08 7.27 10.15
CA TYR A 304 -7.54 7.65 11.45
C TYR A 304 -7.42 9.18 11.55
N ASP A 305 -7.36 9.70 12.79
CA ASP A 305 -7.26 11.14 13.03
C ASP A 305 -5.89 11.66 12.58
N MET A 306 -5.84 12.31 11.41
CA MET A 306 -4.63 12.91 10.86
C MET A 306 -4.31 14.27 11.49
N SER A 307 -5.29 14.87 12.17
CA SER A 307 -5.13 16.15 12.88
C SER A 307 -4.51 15.96 14.27
N ALA A 308 -4.69 14.79 14.87
CA ALA A 308 -4.14 14.44 16.16
C ALA A 308 -2.61 14.49 16.15
N ARG A 309 -2.04 15.57 16.70
CA ARG A 309 -0.60 15.69 16.88
C ARG A 309 -0.13 14.66 17.89
N ARG A 310 0.61 13.65 17.43
CA ARG A 310 1.30 12.71 18.33
C ARG A 310 2.47 13.40 19.00
N LYS A 311 2.74 13.01 20.27
CA LYS A 311 3.91 13.51 20.99
C LYS A 311 5.17 13.06 20.26
N LEU A 312 6.03 14.02 19.93
CA LEU A 312 7.35 13.77 19.39
C LEU A 312 8.33 13.36 20.51
N PRO A 313 9.38 12.59 20.19
CA PRO A 313 9.72 12.08 18.86
C PRO A 313 8.92 10.83 18.47
N LEU A 314 8.55 10.73 17.19
CA LEU A 314 8.06 9.47 16.61
C LEU A 314 9.25 8.57 16.28
N ARG A 315 9.07 7.25 16.41
CA ARG A 315 10.11 6.24 16.11
C ARG A 315 10.31 5.99 14.61
N TYR A 316 9.43 6.49 13.75
CA TYR A 316 9.59 6.40 12.28
C TYR A 316 8.88 7.58 11.59
N PRO A 317 9.34 8.83 11.76
CA PRO A 317 8.58 10.01 11.35
C PRO A 317 8.43 10.16 9.82
N MET A 318 9.29 9.51 9.02
CA MET A 318 9.22 9.53 7.55
C MET A 318 8.46 8.35 6.93
N SER A 319 8.38 7.23 7.67
CA SER A 319 7.78 5.97 7.21
C SER A 319 6.39 5.75 7.78
N ALA A 320 6.12 6.26 8.97
CA ALA A 320 4.84 6.16 9.64
C ALA A 320 4.55 7.48 10.36
N PRO A 321 4.37 8.59 9.62
CA PRO A 321 4.23 9.93 10.20
C PRO A 321 3.05 10.06 11.16
N HIS A 322 2.09 9.14 11.07
CA HIS A 322 0.90 9.13 11.92
C HIS A 322 1.05 8.22 13.12
N THR A 323 1.58 7.00 12.97
CA THR A 323 1.63 6.03 14.09
C THR A 323 2.99 5.94 14.77
N GLY A 324 4.06 6.29 14.05
CA GLY A 324 5.44 6.04 14.47
C GLY A 324 5.82 4.56 14.50
N THR A 325 5.03 3.68 13.86
CA THR A 325 5.24 2.23 13.84
C THR A 325 5.10 1.68 12.43
N ILE A 326 6.06 0.86 12.00
CA ILE A 326 6.03 0.11 10.74
C ILE A 326 5.58 -1.34 10.98
N CYS A 327 5.32 -2.10 9.91
CA CYS A 327 4.92 -3.50 9.98
C CYS A 327 6.14 -4.40 10.29
N GLU A 328 6.32 -4.80 11.55
CA GLU A 328 7.46 -5.65 11.99
C GLU A 328 7.22 -7.16 11.80
N ASP A 329 6.00 -7.55 11.45
CA ASP A 329 5.51 -8.93 11.34
C ASP A 329 5.19 -9.34 9.89
N SER A 330 5.62 -8.55 8.91
CA SER A 330 5.47 -8.88 7.50
C SER A 330 6.26 -10.14 7.14
N LEU A 331 5.83 -10.80 6.06
CA LEU A 331 6.56 -11.90 5.43
C LEU A 331 7.96 -11.44 5.00
N GLY A 332 8.08 -10.20 4.50
CA GLY A 332 9.36 -9.57 4.24
C GLY A 332 10.29 -9.59 5.45
N ARG A 333 9.76 -9.44 6.68
CA ARG A 333 10.56 -9.42 7.91
C ARG A 333 10.80 -10.78 8.55
N ARG A 334 9.94 -11.78 8.33
CA ARG A 334 9.98 -13.07 9.04
C ARG A 334 10.35 -14.28 8.19
N ALA A 335 10.34 -14.14 6.86
CA ALA A 335 10.75 -15.23 5.98
C ALA A 335 12.20 -15.64 6.25
N LYS A 336 12.48 -16.94 6.18
CA LYS A 336 13.82 -17.52 6.40
C LYS A 336 14.70 -17.52 5.14
N VAL A 337 14.33 -16.72 4.15
CA VAL A 337 15.05 -16.51 2.89
C VAL A 337 15.37 -15.02 2.74
N PRO A 338 16.33 -14.65 1.87
CA PRO A 338 16.55 -13.25 1.56
C PRO A 338 15.30 -12.65 0.91
N THR A 339 14.90 -11.46 1.36
CA THR A 339 13.67 -10.80 0.92
C THR A 339 13.94 -9.43 0.30
N ALA A 340 13.20 -9.10 -0.76
CA ALA A 340 13.28 -7.77 -1.35
C ALA A 340 11.92 -7.22 -1.76
N ALA A 341 11.84 -5.90 -1.92
CA ALA A 341 10.64 -5.23 -2.41
C ALA A 341 10.99 -4.09 -3.37
N VAL A 342 10.27 -3.98 -4.49
CA VAL A 342 10.36 -2.85 -5.41
C VAL A 342 8.98 -2.29 -5.68
N GLY A 343 8.79 -0.98 -5.53
CA GLY A 343 7.43 -0.44 -5.62
C GLY A 343 7.33 1.02 -6.01
N SER A 344 6.30 1.31 -6.79
CA SER A 344 5.87 2.66 -7.17
C SER A 344 4.85 3.25 -6.18
N ARG A 345 4.72 2.67 -4.99
CA ARG A 345 3.92 3.20 -3.87
C ARG A 345 4.85 3.67 -2.77
N SER A 346 5.02 4.99 -2.65
CA SER A 346 5.88 5.57 -1.62
C SER A 346 5.35 5.24 -0.22
N ILE A 347 6.26 5.08 0.74
CA ILE A 347 5.99 4.64 2.13
C ILE A 347 5.55 3.18 2.24
N THR A 348 4.58 2.74 1.43
CA THR A 348 3.99 1.40 1.56
C THR A 348 5.03 0.32 1.36
N THR A 349 5.88 0.48 0.35
CA THR A 349 6.89 -0.53 -0.02
C THR A 349 7.85 -0.78 1.14
N HIS A 350 8.43 0.25 1.76
CA HIS A 350 9.34 0.00 2.88
C HIS A 350 8.64 -0.20 4.24
N ALA A 351 7.54 0.51 4.51
CA ALA A 351 6.92 0.52 5.84
C ALA A 351 5.95 -0.64 6.09
N MET A 352 5.27 -1.15 5.04
CA MET A 352 4.33 -2.26 5.16
C MET A 352 4.97 -3.59 4.76
N VAL A 353 5.72 -3.61 3.65
CA VAL A 353 6.37 -4.85 3.18
C VAL A 353 7.57 -5.20 4.05
N ASN A 354 8.36 -4.20 4.47
CA ASN A 354 9.48 -4.32 5.42
C ASN A 354 10.40 -5.53 5.12
N ALA A 355 10.86 -5.62 3.88
CA ALA A 355 11.82 -6.62 3.43
C ALA A 355 13.26 -6.27 3.87
N ASP A 356 14.24 -7.09 3.48
CA ASP A 356 15.65 -6.84 3.81
C ASP A 356 16.23 -5.70 2.97
N LEU A 357 15.90 -5.68 1.68
CA LEU A 357 16.26 -4.64 0.72
C LEU A 357 15.02 -4.13 -0.01
N MET A 358 14.76 -2.83 0.08
CA MET A 358 13.63 -2.20 -0.58
C MET A 358 14.10 -1.06 -1.49
N LEU A 359 13.51 -0.94 -2.66
CA LEU A 359 13.68 0.22 -3.54
C LEU A 359 12.29 0.75 -3.90
N GLU A 360 12.01 2.00 -3.55
CA GLU A 360 10.71 2.60 -3.80
C GLU A 360 10.80 3.99 -4.41
N CYS A 361 9.71 4.41 -5.05
CA CYS A 361 9.54 5.81 -5.38
C CYS A 361 9.52 6.65 -4.10
N TYR A 362 10.13 7.83 -4.16
CA TYR A 362 10.05 8.82 -3.10
C TYR A 362 9.20 9.98 -3.60
N ILE A 363 7.90 9.89 -3.36
CA ILE A 363 6.90 10.87 -3.79
C ILE A 363 6.07 11.32 -2.58
N ARG A 364 5.73 12.62 -2.54
CA ARG A 364 4.77 13.17 -1.57
C ARG A 364 3.72 13.97 -2.30
N ALA A 365 2.45 13.60 -2.14
CA ALA A 365 1.31 14.25 -2.78
C ALA A 365 1.48 14.44 -4.31
N GLN A 366 1.99 13.41 -5.00
CA GLN A 366 2.33 13.40 -6.43
C GLN A 366 3.46 14.34 -6.86
N ALA A 367 4.13 15.01 -5.92
CA ALA A 367 5.39 15.69 -6.21
C ALA A 367 6.50 14.63 -6.20
N ASN A 368 7.09 14.38 -7.37
CA ASN A 368 8.22 13.47 -7.49
C ASN A 368 9.43 14.07 -6.78
N MET A 369 9.86 13.40 -5.70
CA MET A 369 11.01 13.83 -4.91
C MET A 369 12.24 12.96 -5.19
N GLY A 370 12.12 11.83 -5.89
CA GLY A 370 13.24 10.95 -6.21
C GLY A 370 12.97 9.47 -5.89
N VAL A 371 13.96 8.79 -5.33
CA VAL A 371 13.87 7.39 -4.89
C VAL A 371 14.39 7.19 -3.47
N LEU A 372 13.89 6.14 -2.81
CA LEU A 372 14.37 5.67 -1.53
C LEU A 372 14.81 4.21 -1.67
N VAL A 373 16.07 3.93 -1.36
CA VAL A 373 16.53 2.57 -1.07
C VAL A 373 16.54 2.41 0.45
N ALA A 374 15.72 1.51 0.98
CA ALA A 374 15.73 1.17 2.41
C ALA A 374 16.38 -0.19 2.62
N VAL A 375 17.17 -0.33 3.68
CA VAL A 375 17.89 -1.57 3.98
C VAL A 375 17.84 -1.91 5.47
N ASN A 376 17.51 -3.17 5.75
CA ASN A 376 17.59 -3.74 7.08
C ASN A 376 18.96 -4.39 7.28
N GLU A 377 19.94 -3.59 7.74
CA GLU A 377 21.36 -3.95 7.80
C GLU A 377 21.63 -5.35 8.38
N ASP A 378 21.08 -5.65 9.55
CA ASP A 378 21.32 -6.93 10.24
C ASP A 378 20.94 -8.13 9.36
N ARG A 379 19.83 -8.04 8.65
CA ARG A 379 19.36 -9.12 7.77
C ARG A 379 20.03 -9.10 6.41
N TYR A 380 20.29 -7.90 5.88
CA TYR A 380 21.04 -7.73 4.65
C TYR A 380 22.39 -8.45 4.74
N HIS A 381 23.13 -8.27 5.84
CA HIS A 381 24.40 -8.94 6.09
C HIS A 381 24.28 -10.42 6.41
N ALA A 382 23.28 -10.83 7.21
CA ALA A 382 23.05 -12.24 7.52
C ALA A 382 22.88 -13.10 6.25
N ASN A 383 22.26 -12.52 5.22
CA ASN A 383 21.94 -13.20 3.97
C ASN A 383 23.03 -13.12 2.89
N LEU A 384 24.03 -12.23 3.03
CA LEU A 384 25.20 -12.17 2.14
C LEU A 384 26.30 -13.17 2.52
N ASN A 385 26.23 -13.72 3.73
CA ASN A 385 27.19 -14.69 4.27
C ASN A 385 26.73 -16.15 4.14
N ILE A 386 25.60 -16.37 3.46
CA ILE A 386 25.05 -17.67 3.05
C ILE A 386 25.26 -17.78 1.54
#